data_AF-A0A7S0AGM5-F1
#
_entry.id   AF-A0A7S0AGM5-F1
#
_cell.length_a   1.000
_cell.length_b   1.000
_cell.length_c   1.000
_cell.angle_alpha   90.00
_cell.angle_beta   90.00
_cell.angle_gamma   90.00
#
_symmetry.space_group_name_H-M   'P 1'
#
loop_
_entity.id
_entity.type
_entity.pdbx_description
1 polymer ?
#
loop_
_entity_poly.entity_id
_entity_poly.type
_entity_poly.pdbx_seq_one_letter_code
_entity_poly.pdbx_strand_id
1 'polypeptide(L)'
;DFSGLNPNLNVKGFAEAMILKFALEKHGYPNHQKPKTLAVFDSASFSAYKDAMDAVFDKMREGLPSIKPTIVKARGAALDFQGVLLKKEQVDLGDFLEKMHGECSKPGSPCSASLKSAITHAKTKFEAMSSAGMFRAGPGTPARSTGMAMLFPEAKDASTAAY
;
A
#
# COMPACT_ATOMS: atom_id res chain seq x y z
N ASP A 1 -12.04 -21.04 12.64
CA ASP A 1 -12.98 -22.12 12.35
C ASP A 1 -13.69 -21.80 11.03
N PHE A 2 -13.56 -22.65 10.02
CA PHE A 2 -14.19 -22.46 8.71
C PHE A 2 -15.52 -23.23 8.57
N SER A 3 -16.06 -23.77 9.67
CA SER A 3 -17.41 -24.34 9.73
C SER A 3 -18.44 -23.37 9.14
N GLY A 4 -19.24 -23.83 8.17
CA GLY A 4 -20.27 -23.02 7.50
C GLY A 4 -19.92 -22.48 6.11
N LEU A 5 -18.71 -22.71 5.59
CA LEU A 5 -18.44 -22.50 4.17
C LEU A 5 -19.16 -23.55 3.31
N ASN A 6 -19.82 -23.13 2.24
CA ASN A 6 -20.54 -24.04 1.34
C ASN A 6 -19.53 -24.90 0.54
N PRO A 7 -19.52 -26.23 0.72
CA PRO A 7 -18.56 -27.11 0.04
C PRO A 7 -18.83 -27.25 -1.47
N ASN A 8 -20.00 -26.81 -1.94
CA ASN A 8 -20.36 -26.85 -3.37
C ASN A 8 -19.85 -25.64 -4.16
N LEU A 9 -19.13 -24.71 -3.51
CA LEU A 9 -18.49 -23.60 -4.22
C LEU A 9 -17.34 -24.12 -5.08
N ASN A 10 -17.17 -23.53 -6.26
CA ASN A 10 -15.94 -23.73 -7.03
C ASN A 10 -14.74 -23.14 -6.25
N VAL A 11 -13.52 -23.51 -6.65
CA VAL A 11 -12.27 -23.12 -5.95
C VAL A 11 -12.20 -21.60 -5.72
N LYS A 12 -12.59 -20.80 -6.71
CA LYS A 12 -12.64 -19.34 -6.60
C LYS A 12 -13.65 -18.91 -5.53
N GLY A 13 -14.91 -19.35 -5.63
CA GLY A 13 -15.96 -18.97 -4.69
C GLY A 13 -15.64 -19.39 -3.24
N PHE A 14 -14.99 -20.53 -3.05
CA PHE A 14 -14.54 -20.96 -1.72
C PHE A 14 -13.46 -20.02 -1.16
N ALA A 15 -12.47 -19.62 -1.98
CA ALA A 15 -11.45 -18.66 -1.57
C ALA A 15 -12.04 -17.28 -1.24
N GLU A 16 -12.98 -16.79 -2.05
CA GLU A 16 -13.68 -15.53 -1.80
C GLU A 16 -14.46 -15.55 -0.49
N ALA A 17 -15.14 -16.66 -0.19
CA ALA A 17 -15.87 -16.85 1.05
C ALA A 17 -14.94 -16.93 2.27
N MET A 18 -13.77 -17.57 2.15
CA MET A 18 -12.75 -17.56 3.21
C MET A 18 -12.23 -16.14 3.49
N ILE A 19 -11.95 -15.36 2.44
CA ILE A 19 -11.45 -13.99 2.57
C ILE A 19 -12.52 -13.09 3.22
N LEU A 20 -13.78 -13.24 2.81
CA LEU A 20 -14.90 -12.52 3.41
C LEU A 20 -15.07 -12.87 4.89
N LYS A 21 -15.06 -14.17 5.22
CA LYS A 21 -15.14 -14.66 6.60
C LYS A 21 -14.01 -14.08 7.45
N PHE A 22 -12.79 -14.09 6.93
CA PHE A 22 -11.62 -13.52 7.62
C PHE A 22 -11.75 -12.03 7.93
N ALA A 23 -12.26 -11.24 6.97
CA ALA A 23 -12.40 -9.79 7.15
C ALA A 23 -13.51 -9.43 8.14
N LEU A 24 -14.56 -10.27 8.23
CA LEU A 24 -15.74 -10.00 9.05
C LEU A 24 -15.68 -10.64 10.45
N GLU A 25 -14.94 -11.74 10.62
CA GLU A 25 -14.91 -12.48 11.87
C GLU A 25 -13.75 -12.11 12.80
N LYS A 26 -14.00 -12.29 14.10
CA LYS A 26 -13.02 -12.13 15.17
C LYS A 26 -12.08 -13.34 15.22
N HIS A 27 -11.13 -13.42 14.30
CA HIS A 27 -10.07 -14.42 14.36
C HIS A 27 -8.83 -13.88 15.09
N GLY A 28 -7.97 -14.75 15.66
CA GLY A 28 -6.68 -14.37 16.25
C GLY A 28 -6.64 -14.42 17.78
N TYR A 29 -5.49 -14.02 18.36
CA TYR A 29 -5.31 -13.98 19.81
C TYR A 29 -6.39 -13.10 20.48
N PRO A 30 -6.77 -13.36 21.74
CA PRO A 30 -7.88 -12.69 22.43
C PRO A 30 -7.89 -11.16 22.38
N ASN A 31 -6.72 -10.54 22.17
CA ASN A 31 -6.51 -9.10 22.09
C ASN A 31 -6.60 -8.51 20.67
N HIS A 32 -6.66 -9.35 19.63
CA HIS A 32 -6.85 -8.94 18.23
C HIS A 32 -8.34 -8.95 17.86
N GLN A 33 -9.15 -8.24 18.65
CA GLN A 33 -10.60 -8.05 18.43
C GLN A 33 -10.89 -7.00 17.33
N LYS A 34 -9.84 -6.43 16.73
CA LYS A 34 -9.93 -5.35 15.76
C LYS A 34 -10.11 -5.89 14.33
N PRO A 35 -10.69 -5.07 13.43
CA PRO A 35 -11.03 -5.48 12.07
C PRO A 35 -9.77 -5.89 11.31
N LYS A 36 -9.88 -6.91 10.46
CA LYS A 36 -8.76 -7.43 9.68
C LYS A 36 -8.82 -6.94 8.25
N THR A 37 -7.64 -6.75 7.66
CA THR A 37 -7.49 -6.50 6.23
C THR A 37 -6.83 -7.72 5.62
N LEU A 38 -7.39 -8.21 4.50
CA LEU A 38 -6.78 -9.24 3.68
C LEU A 38 -6.79 -8.77 2.23
N ALA A 39 -5.60 -8.74 1.64
CA ALA A 39 -5.39 -8.43 0.25
C ALA A 39 -4.70 -9.61 -0.42
N VAL A 40 -5.28 -10.08 -1.50
CA VAL A 40 -4.72 -11.06 -2.42
C VAL A 40 -4.40 -10.29 -3.69
N PHE A 41 -3.17 -10.40 -4.16
CA PHE A 41 -2.68 -9.74 -5.36
C PHE A 41 -2.37 -10.80 -6.42
N ASP A 42 -2.64 -10.48 -7.68
CA ASP A 42 -2.27 -11.35 -8.78
C ASP A 42 -0.75 -11.39 -8.97
N SER A 43 -0.16 -12.55 -8.70
CA SER A 43 1.29 -12.75 -8.84
C SER A 43 1.78 -12.61 -10.29
N ALA A 44 0.95 -12.91 -11.30
CA ALA A 44 1.36 -12.77 -12.71
C ALA A 44 1.57 -11.30 -13.09
N SER A 45 0.81 -10.39 -12.47
CA SER A 45 0.94 -8.94 -12.64
C SER A 45 2.11 -8.32 -11.85
N PHE A 46 2.74 -9.07 -10.92
CA PHE A 46 3.76 -8.52 -10.03
C PHE A 46 5.00 -8.00 -10.76
N SER A 47 5.47 -8.71 -11.79
CA SER A 47 6.67 -8.27 -12.54
C SER A 47 6.46 -6.89 -13.17
N ALA A 48 5.32 -6.67 -13.83
CA ALA A 48 5.00 -5.38 -14.45
C ALA A 48 4.81 -4.27 -13.41
N TYR A 49 4.27 -4.59 -12.24
CA TYR A 49 4.17 -3.65 -11.13
C TYR A 49 5.55 -3.28 -10.57
N LYS A 50 6.43 -4.26 -10.37
CA LYS A 50 7.80 -4.04 -9.92
C LYS A 50 8.54 -3.10 -10.87
N ASP A 51 8.51 -3.34 -12.18
CA ASP A 51 9.19 -2.49 -13.16
C ASP A 51 8.67 -1.04 -13.13
N ALA A 52 7.36 -0.85 -12.88
CA ALA A 52 6.78 0.47 -12.70
C ALA A 52 7.26 1.16 -11.41
N MET A 53 7.39 0.41 -10.31
CA MET A 53 7.93 0.93 -9.05
C MET A 53 9.42 1.25 -9.14
N ASP A 54 10.20 0.47 -9.89
CA ASP A 54 11.62 0.75 -10.17
C ASP A 54 11.76 2.07 -10.94
N ALA A 55 10.88 2.33 -11.91
CA ALA A 55 10.85 3.62 -12.61
C ALA A 55 10.52 4.78 -11.67
N VAL A 56 9.60 4.61 -10.71
CA VAL A 56 9.33 5.61 -9.67
C VAL A 56 10.58 5.86 -8.82
N PHE A 57 11.26 4.80 -8.38
CA PHE A 57 12.48 4.89 -7.60
C PHE A 57 13.57 5.68 -8.33
N ASP A 58 13.82 5.36 -9.60
CA ASP A 58 14.83 6.05 -10.41
C ASP A 58 14.51 7.54 -10.55
N LYS A 59 13.26 7.88 -10.85
CA LYS A 59 12.85 9.28 -10.97
C LYS A 59 12.84 10.03 -9.64
N MET A 60 12.58 9.34 -8.53
CA MET A 60 12.72 9.94 -7.21
C MET A 60 14.18 10.21 -6.87
N ARG A 61 15.08 9.28 -7.20
CA ARG A 61 16.52 9.40 -6.95
C ARG A 61 17.13 10.57 -7.73
N GLU A 62 16.79 10.72 -9.01
CA GLU A 62 17.25 11.84 -9.86
C GLU A 62 16.93 13.22 -9.27
N GLY A 63 15.79 13.37 -8.58
CA GLY A 63 15.31 14.64 -8.04
C GLY A 63 15.35 14.77 -6.52
N LEU A 64 15.99 13.84 -5.80
CA LEU A 64 15.79 13.62 -4.37
C LEU A 64 15.93 14.89 -3.50
N PRO A 65 16.96 15.75 -3.66
CA PRO A 65 17.10 16.95 -2.85
C PRO A 65 15.88 17.89 -2.94
N SER A 66 15.31 18.03 -4.14
CA SER A 66 14.19 18.94 -4.40
C SER A 66 12.84 18.34 -4.01
N ILE A 67 12.67 17.02 -4.15
CA ILE A 67 11.38 16.35 -3.88
C ILE A 67 11.27 15.76 -2.47
N LYS A 68 12.34 15.74 -1.68
CA LYS A 68 12.31 15.21 -0.30
C LYS A 68 11.17 15.79 0.55
N PRO A 69 10.90 17.12 0.56
CA PRO A 69 9.75 17.67 1.30
C PRO A 69 8.41 17.10 0.82
N THR A 70 8.26 16.88 -0.49
CA THR A 70 7.08 16.27 -1.12
C THR A 70 6.89 14.83 -0.62
N ILE A 71 7.96 14.03 -0.60
CA ILE A 71 7.93 12.64 -0.13
C ILE A 71 7.54 12.58 1.36
N VAL A 72 8.16 13.42 2.20
CA VAL A 72 7.86 13.49 3.64
C VAL A 72 6.39 13.84 3.88
N LYS A 73 5.87 14.81 3.13
CA LYS A 73 4.47 15.23 3.24
C LYS A 73 3.51 14.13 2.78
N ALA A 74 3.80 13.48 1.66
CA ALA A 74 3.02 12.34 1.17
C ALA A 74 2.99 11.18 2.18
N ARG A 75 4.17 10.82 2.74
CA ARG A 75 4.28 9.83 3.83
C ARG A 75 3.48 10.26 5.06
N GLY A 76 3.56 11.53 5.46
CA GLY A 76 2.81 12.09 6.58
C GLY A 76 1.29 11.96 6.41
N ALA A 77 0.79 12.11 5.19
CA ALA A 77 -0.64 12.02 4.86
C ALA A 77 -1.14 10.59 4.56
N ALA A 78 -0.26 9.66 4.21
CA ALA A 78 -0.61 8.28 3.88
C ALA A 78 -1.20 7.52 5.09
N LEU A 79 -2.02 6.51 4.84
CA LEU A 79 -2.56 5.65 5.89
C LEU A 79 -1.43 4.88 6.60
N ASP A 80 -1.45 4.89 7.93
CA ASP A 80 -0.49 4.15 8.76
C ASP A 80 -1.01 2.73 9.04
N PHE A 81 -0.14 1.74 8.95
CA PHE A 81 -0.44 0.34 9.30
C PHE A 81 -0.17 0.00 10.77
N GLN A 82 0.68 0.76 11.46
CA GLN A 82 1.12 0.47 12.83
C GLN A 82 0.29 1.18 13.91
N GLY A 83 -0.59 2.09 13.52
CA GLY A 83 -1.50 2.81 14.43
C GLY A 83 -0.78 3.83 15.33
N VAL A 84 -1.57 4.61 16.07
CA VAL A 84 -1.14 5.84 16.78
C VAL A 84 -0.04 5.63 17.85
N LEU A 85 0.21 4.39 18.26
CA LEU A 85 1.13 4.07 19.37
C LEU A 85 2.57 3.75 18.94
N LEU A 86 2.83 3.57 17.65
CA LEU A 86 4.15 3.24 17.11
C LEU A 86 4.60 4.31 16.12
N LYS A 87 5.92 4.48 15.98
CA LYS A 87 6.49 5.35 14.95
C LYS A 87 5.97 4.89 13.58
N LYS A 88 5.55 5.82 12.72
CA LYS A 88 4.99 5.53 11.39
C LYS A 88 6.05 4.99 10.42
N GLU A 89 6.52 3.77 10.64
CA GLU A 89 7.51 3.09 9.80
C GLU A 89 6.86 2.39 8.62
N GLN A 90 5.59 2.00 8.75
CA GLN A 90 4.86 1.31 7.69
C GLN A 90 3.62 2.09 7.29
N VAL A 91 3.54 2.43 6.00
CA VAL A 91 2.37 3.11 5.43
C VAL A 91 1.75 2.27 4.34
N ASP A 92 0.49 2.53 4.04
CA ASP A 92 -0.18 1.94 2.91
C ASP A 92 0.41 2.45 1.60
N LEU A 93 0.90 1.51 0.80
CA LEU A 93 1.60 1.79 -0.45
C LEU A 93 0.68 2.43 -1.49
N GLY A 94 -0.52 1.88 -1.65
CA GLY A 94 -1.50 2.46 -2.57
C GLY A 94 -1.91 3.87 -2.16
N ASP A 95 -2.21 4.09 -0.87
CA ASP A 95 -2.53 5.44 -0.37
C ASP A 95 -1.33 6.38 -0.46
N PHE A 96 -0.10 5.91 -0.20
CA PHE A 96 1.12 6.69 -0.38
C PHE A 96 1.31 7.14 -1.84
N LEU A 97 1.14 6.25 -2.82
CA LEU A 97 1.21 6.60 -4.24
C LEU A 97 0.15 7.63 -4.61
N GLU A 98 -1.06 7.53 -4.05
CA GLU A 98 -2.11 8.54 -4.22
C GLU A 98 -1.70 9.90 -3.64
N LYS A 99 -1.18 9.94 -2.41
CA LYS A 99 -0.70 11.20 -1.80
C LYS A 99 0.47 11.79 -2.57
N MET A 100 1.41 10.97 -3.02
CA MET A 100 2.56 11.41 -3.78
C MET A 100 2.14 11.99 -5.13
N HIS A 101 1.22 11.33 -5.83
CA HIS A 101 0.62 11.85 -7.06
C HIS A 101 -0.06 13.22 -6.82
N GLY A 102 -0.82 13.34 -5.72
CA GLY A 102 -1.48 14.57 -5.33
C GLY A 102 -0.50 15.71 -5.05
N GLU A 103 0.55 15.47 -4.27
CA GLU A 103 1.58 16.49 -3.99
C GLU A 103 2.39 16.86 -5.25
N CYS A 104 2.66 15.90 -6.13
CA CYS A 104 3.30 16.16 -7.42
C CYS A 104 2.41 16.97 -8.38
N SER A 105 1.09 16.87 -8.26
CA SER A 105 0.15 17.56 -9.15
C SER A 105 -0.14 19.01 -8.76
N LYS A 106 0.32 19.47 -7.59
CA LYS A 106 0.08 20.84 -7.12
C LYS A 106 0.84 21.88 -7.98
N PRO A 107 0.27 23.09 -8.16
CA PRO A 107 1.00 24.21 -8.72
C PRO A 107 2.30 24.47 -7.94
N GLY A 108 3.41 24.70 -8.65
CA GLY A 108 4.72 24.92 -8.04
C GLY A 108 5.38 23.68 -7.43
N SER A 109 4.83 22.49 -7.64
CA SER A 109 5.45 21.24 -7.17
C SER A 109 6.81 21.00 -7.84
N PRO A 110 7.84 20.57 -7.08
CA PRO A 110 9.16 20.27 -7.62
C PRO A 110 9.22 18.96 -8.43
N CYS A 111 8.11 18.22 -8.53
CA CYS A 111 8.08 16.98 -9.29
C CYS A 111 8.17 17.22 -10.80
N SER A 112 9.12 16.57 -11.44
CA SER A 112 9.24 16.54 -12.90
C SER A 112 8.03 15.85 -13.55
N ALA A 113 7.82 16.14 -14.84
CA ALA A 113 6.79 15.44 -15.62
C ALA A 113 7.05 13.93 -15.72
N SER A 114 8.33 13.52 -15.79
CA SER A 114 8.72 12.11 -15.80
C SER A 114 8.39 11.40 -14.48
N LEU A 115 8.63 12.04 -13.32
CA LEU A 115 8.24 11.48 -12.03
C LEU A 115 6.72 11.35 -11.91
N LYS A 116 5.96 12.36 -12.33
CA LYS A 116 4.48 12.29 -12.35
C LYS A 116 4.00 11.10 -13.18
N SER A 117 4.52 10.96 -14.39
CA SER A 117 4.19 9.85 -15.29
C SER A 117 4.53 8.49 -14.70
N ALA A 118 5.72 8.35 -14.07
CA ALA A 118 6.12 7.12 -13.38
C ALA A 118 5.16 6.77 -12.23
N ILE A 119 4.77 7.74 -11.40
CA ILE A 119 3.80 7.53 -10.32
C ILE A 119 2.44 7.09 -10.88
N THR A 120 1.94 7.77 -11.92
CA THR A 120 0.67 7.37 -12.58
C THR A 120 0.76 5.95 -13.11
N HIS A 121 1.87 5.59 -13.76
CA HIS A 121 2.06 4.23 -14.30
C HIS A 121 2.08 3.17 -13.18
N ALA A 122 2.81 3.42 -12.09
CA ALA A 122 2.84 2.54 -10.93
C ALA A 122 1.46 2.36 -10.29
N LYS A 123 0.67 3.44 -10.17
CA LYS A 123 -0.72 3.36 -9.70
C LYS A 123 -1.58 2.46 -10.60
N THR A 124 -1.50 2.64 -11.92
CA THR A 124 -2.25 1.80 -12.87
C THR A 124 -1.85 0.32 -12.77
N LYS A 125 -0.56 0.01 -12.62
CA LYS A 125 -0.09 -1.37 -12.47
C LYS A 125 -0.50 -1.97 -11.11
N PHE A 126 -0.48 -1.17 -10.05
CA PHE A 126 -1.00 -1.57 -8.74
C PHE A 126 -2.49 -1.90 -8.81
N GLU A 127 -3.30 -1.06 -9.47
CA GLU A 127 -4.73 -1.28 -9.64
C GLU A 127 -5.03 -2.53 -10.47
N ALA A 128 -4.28 -2.77 -11.56
CA ALA A 128 -4.40 -3.99 -12.35
C ALA A 128 -4.10 -5.25 -11.51
N MET A 129 -2.99 -5.23 -10.76
CA MET A 129 -2.60 -6.32 -9.87
C MET A 129 -3.61 -6.57 -8.74
N SER A 130 -4.18 -5.49 -8.19
CA SER A 130 -5.16 -5.55 -7.10
C SER A 130 -6.53 -6.03 -7.56
N SER A 131 -6.99 -5.56 -8.73
CA SER A 131 -8.30 -5.89 -9.31
C SER A 131 -8.37 -7.33 -9.83
N ALA A 132 -7.24 -7.89 -10.28
CA ALA A 132 -7.13 -9.30 -10.63
C ALA A 132 -7.12 -10.24 -9.40
N GLY A 133 -6.88 -9.69 -8.21
CA GLY A 133 -6.89 -10.39 -6.94
C GLY A 133 -8.19 -10.19 -6.15
N MET A 134 -8.08 -10.04 -4.84
CA MET A 134 -9.22 -9.74 -3.96
C MET A 134 -8.79 -8.94 -2.74
N PHE A 135 -9.50 -7.85 -2.45
CA PHE A 135 -9.34 -7.06 -1.24
C PHE A 135 -10.60 -7.11 -0.38
N ARG A 136 -10.44 -7.39 0.92
CA ARG A 136 -11.49 -7.23 1.92
C ARG A 136 -10.93 -6.60 3.18
N ALA A 137 -11.70 -5.65 3.71
CA ALA A 137 -11.38 -4.97 4.95
C ALA A 137 -12.57 -5.05 5.90
N GLY A 138 -12.30 -5.33 7.17
CA GLY A 138 -13.31 -5.35 8.20
C GLY A 138 -13.83 -3.94 8.55
N PRO A 139 -14.98 -3.85 9.26
CA PRO A 139 -15.62 -2.58 9.62
C PRO A 139 -14.68 -1.62 10.35
N GLY A 140 -14.64 -0.34 10.00
CA GLY A 140 -13.76 0.65 10.64
C GLY A 140 -12.34 0.73 10.06
N THR A 141 -12.01 -0.12 9.08
CA THR A 141 -10.83 0.09 8.24
C THR A 141 -11.10 1.28 7.31
N PRO A 142 -10.16 2.24 7.16
CA PRO A 142 -10.33 3.35 6.23
C PRO A 142 -10.52 2.86 4.80
N ALA A 143 -11.48 3.44 4.07
CA ALA A 143 -11.83 3.06 2.69
C ALA A 143 -10.65 3.20 1.69
N ARG A 144 -9.64 4.00 2.04
CA ARG A 144 -8.42 4.19 1.27
C ARG A 144 -7.32 3.15 1.54
N SER A 145 -7.56 2.17 2.40
CA SER A 145 -6.65 1.05 2.62
C SER A 145 -6.58 0.18 1.37
N THR A 146 -5.38 -0.21 0.98
CA THR A 146 -5.13 -1.09 -0.17
C THR A 146 -4.53 -2.43 0.24
N GLY A 147 -4.10 -2.57 1.51
CA GLY A 147 -3.64 -3.83 2.08
C GLY A 147 -2.20 -4.21 1.71
N MET A 148 -1.47 -3.33 1.03
CA MET A 148 -0.03 -3.47 0.80
C MET A 148 0.73 -2.42 1.61
N ALA A 149 1.61 -2.86 2.50
CA ALA A 149 2.45 -1.97 3.30
C ALA A 149 3.78 -1.69 2.60
N MET A 150 4.27 -0.46 2.74
CA MET A 150 5.63 -0.05 2.40
C MET A 150 6.36 0.39 3.66
N LEU A 151 7.60 -0.07 3.81
CA LEU A 151 8.48 0.32 4.90
C LEU A 151 9.24 1.60 4.54
N PHE A 152 9.15 2.60 5.41
CA PHE A 152 9.99 3.79 5.44
C PHE A 152 10.88 3.72 6.68
N PRO A 153 12.05 3.05 6.58
CA PRO A 153 12.94 2.92 7.73
C PRO A 153 13.33 4.32 8.22
N GLU A 154 13.34 4.49 9.54
CA GLU A 154 13.96 5.68 10.13
C GLU A 154 15.45 5.66 9.74
N ALA A 155 16.01 6.83 9.42
CA ALA A 155 17.46 6.94 9.37
C ALA A 155 17.95 6.69 10.80
N LYS A 156 18.50 5.50 11.07
CA LYS A 156 19.30 5.29 12.29
C LYS A 156 20.39 6.35 12.23
N ASP A 157 20.34 7.30 13.15
CA ASP A 157 21.29 8.38 13.39
C ASP A 157 22.29 8.66 12.25
N ALA A 158 22.10 9.79 11.60
CA ALA A 158 22.98 10.33 10.54
C ALA A 158 24.42 10.66 11.01
N SER A 159 24.91 10.04 12.08
CA SER A 159 26.32 10.05 12.50
C SER A 159 27.16 8.94 11.83
N THR A 160 26.57 8.07 10.99
CA THR A 160 27.30 6.98 10.33
C THR A 160 27.14 6.86 8.81
N ALA A 161 26.33 7.72 8.16
CA ALA A 161 26.16 7.69 6.71
C ALA A 161 26.91 8.85 6.05
N ALA A 162 28.23 8.69 5.93
CA ALA A 162 29.02 9.43 4.94
C ALA A 162 28.77 8.81 3.56
N TYR A 163 28.13 9.56 2.67
CA TYR A 163 28.27 9.45 1.22
C TYR A 163 28.19 10.85 0.63
#